data_AF-A0A5C3L354-F1
#
_entry.id   AF-A0A5C3L354-F1
#
_cell.length_a   1.000
_cell.length_b   1.000
_cell.length_c   1.000
_cell.angle_alpha   90.00
_cell.angle_beta   90.00
_cell.angle_gamma   90.00
#
_symmetry.space_group_name_H-M   'P 1'
#
loop_
_entity.id
_entity.type
_entity.pdbx_description
1 polymer ?
#
loop_
_entity_poly.entity_id
_entity_poly.type
_entity_poly.pdbx_seq_one_letter_code
_entity_poly.pdbx_strand_id
1 'polypeptide(L)'
;MLSSLRLATCSRTLRVYRTYSTKTIETDELGVPLKPTWSVNELLRSYPSPKIAPDTLKKLHGLSALVPPQEGTLEHLKVTQDLEEMVRLVEAVRLVDTEKVAVAERSGPEDLDRQLYGDPDFERNSEKERGQDLLKHAARTANGFYVVEADRTRGGSV
;
A
#
# COMPACT_ATOMS: atom_id res chain seq x y z
N MET A 1 -13.32 8.83 69.53
CA MET A 1 -14.68 8.61 69.02
C MET A 1 -14.80 9.31 67.68
N LEU A 2 -15.12 8.52 66.63
CA LEU A 2 -16.05 8.82 65.52
C LEU A 2 -15.78 10.12 64.70
N SER A 3 -15.82 10.22 63.38
CA SER A 3 -16.10 9.36 62.22
C SER A 3 -15.85 10.29 61.02
N SER A 4 -15.28 9.81 59.90
CA SER A 4 -15.95 9.71 58.59
C SER A 4 -16.69 10.98 58.12
N LEU A 5 -16.41 11.54 56.95
CA LEU A 5 -16.80 10.92 55.68
C LEU A 5 -16.02 11.48 54.47
N ARG A 6 -15.71 10.53 53.58
CA ARG A 6 -15.26 10.72 52.20
C ARG A 6 -16.40 11.34 51.37
N LEU A 7 -16.06 12.26 50.47
CA LEU A 7 -16.91 12.56 49.31
C LEU A 7 -16.21 11.99 48.07
N ALA A 8 -16.80 10.91 47.57
CA ALA A 8 -16.44 10.25 46.34
C ALA A 8 -16.80 11.17 45.15
N THR A 9 -15.80 11.49 44.33
CA THR A 9 -16.04 12.03 42.99
C THR A 9 -16.52 10.90 42.10
N CYS A 10 -17.83 10.85 41.88
CA CYS A 10 -18.49 9.94 40.96
C CYS A 10 -18.12 10.31 39.52
N SER A 11 -17.45 9.39 38.82
CA SER A 11 -17.04 9.54 37.43
C SER A 11 -18.26 9.51 36.52
N ARG A 12 -18.48 10.59 35.75
CA ARG A 12 -19.50 10.70 34.70
C ARG A 12 -19.16 9.70 33.59
N THR A 13 -19.89 8.60 33.51
CA THR A 13 -19.86 7.72 32.34
C THR A 13 -20.58 8.42 31.18
N LEU A 14 -19.81 8.82 30.17
CA LEU A 14 -20.38 9.27 28.89
C LEU A 14 -20.97 8.04 28.20
N ARG A 15 -22.30 7.91 28.23
CA ARG A 15 -23.03 6.98 27.37
C ARG A 15 -22.83 7.40 25.93
N VAL A 16 -22.08 6.60 25.18
CA VAL A 16 -22.04 6.68 23.72
C VAL A 16 -23.42 6.22 23.22
N TYR A 17 -24.27 7.18 22.87
CA TYR A 17 -25.53 6.88 22.20
C TYR A 17 -25.22 6.44 20.77
N ARG A 18 -25.26 5.14 20.54
CA ARG A 18 -25.23 4.53 19.21
C ARG A 18 -26.50 5.02 18.48
N THR A 19 -26.34 5.94 17.55
CA THR A 19 -27.43 6.38 16.67
C THR A 19 -27.80 5.23 15.76
N TYR A 20 -28.86 4.49 16.10
CA TYR A 20 -29.43 3.48 15.22
C TYR A 20 -30.15 4.17 14.05
N SER A 21 -29.92 3.68 12.83
CA SER A 21 -30.62 4.12 11.62
C SER A 21 -32.12 3.89 11.79
N THR A 22 -32.94 4.92 11.55
CA THR A 22 -34.41 4.88 11.71
C THR A 22 -35.14 4.16 10.57
N LYS A 23 -34.42 3.56 9.62
CA LYS A 23 -35.01 2.82 8.51
C LYS A 23 -35.36 1.40 8.97
N THR A 24 -36.65 1.09 9.02
CA THR A 24 -37.16 -0.28 9.20
C THR A 24 -36.80 -1.09 7.95
N ILE A 25 -35.85 -2.03 8.09
CA ILE A 25 -35.42 -2.92 7.01
C ILE A 25 -36.20 -4.23 7.15
N GLU A 26 -36.70 -4.76 6.03
CA GLU A 26 -37.34 -6.07 6.02
C GLU A 26 -36.32 -7.15 6.39
N THR A 27 -36.56 -7.85 7.48
CA THR A 27 -35.72 -8.94 8.00
C THR A 27 -36.46 -10.25 8.00
N ASP A 28 -35.72 -11.35 7.86
CA ASP A 28 -36.22 -12.72 8.06
C ASP A 28 -36.55 -12.99 9.55
N GLU A 29 -37.13 -14.15 9.84
CA GLU A 29 -37.45 -14.65 11.19
C GLU A 29 -36.22 -14.68 12.11
N LEU A 30 -35.02 -14.81 11.54
CA LEU A 30 -33.73 -14.76 12.26
C LEU A 30 -33.12 -13.35 12.39
N GLY A 31 -33.83 -12.31 11.95
CA GLY A 31 -33.34 -10.92 11.99
C GLY A 31 -32.28 -10.58 10.94
N VAL A 32 -32.06 -11.45 9.96
CA VAL A 32 -31.16 -11.18 8.82
C VAL A 32 -31.91 -10.33 7.78
N PRO A 33 -31.34 -9.22 7.31
CA PRO A 33 -32.01 -8.37 6.33
C PRO A 33 -32.22 -9.12 5.00
N LEU A 34 -33.45 -9.10 4.49
CA LEU A 34 -33.85 -9.75 3.23
C LEU A 34 -33.20 -9.10 2.01
N LYS A 35 -32.76 -7.85 2.16
CA LYS A 35 -31.98 -7.10 1.16
C LYS A 35 -30.72 -6.54 1.81
N PRO A 36 -29.56 -6.57 1.13
CA PRO A 36 -28.37 -5.94 1.65
C PRO A 36 -28.62 -4.45 1.85
N THR A 37 -28.33 -3.95 3.04
CA THR A 37 -28.50 -2.53 3.40
C THR A 37 -27.51 -1.62 2.67
N TRP A 38 -26.39 -2.19 2.26
CA TRP A 38 -25.38 -1.57 1.43
C TRP A 38 -24.60 -2.67 0.70
N SER A 39 -24.07 -2.34 -0.47
CA SER A 39 -23.13 -3.19 -1.19
C SER A 39 -21.74 -2.55 -1.16
N VAL A 40 -20.71 -3.35 -0.87
CA VAL A 40 -19.31 -2.90 -0.97
C VAL A 40 -19.01 -2.42 -2.39
N ASN A 41 -19.54 -3.11 -3.41
CA ASN A 41 -19.34 -2.73 -4.81
C ASN A 41 -20.02 -1.38 -5.12
N GLU A 42 -21.19 -1.11 -4.55
CA GLU A 42 -21.87 0.18 -4.69
C GLU A 42 -21.08 1.30 -4.01
N LEU A 43 -20.54 1.05 -2.81
CA LEU A 43 -19.66 1.98 -2.12
C LEU A 43 -18.40 2.28 -2.94
N LEU A 44 -17.70 1.25 -3.42
CA LEU A 44 -16.49 1.42 -4.23
C LEU A 44 -16.78 2.14 -5.56
N ARG A 45 -17.95 1.88 -6.17
CA ARG A 45 -18.42 2.57 -7.38
C ARG A 45 -18.78 4.04 -7.18
N SER A 46 -18.95 4.50 -5.94
CA SER A 46 -19.23 5.91 -5.66
C SER A 46 -17.99 6.80 -5.68
N TYR A 47 -16.79 6.22 -5.49
CA TYR A 47 -15.55 7.01 -5.48
C TYR A 47 -15.17 7.50 -6.86
N PRO A 48 -14.61 8.71 -6.99
CA PRO A 48 -14.11 9.20 -8.27
C PRO A 48 -12.98 8.29 -8.79
N SER A 49 -12.93 8.07 -10.10
CA SER A 49 -11.80 7.43 -10.75
C SER A 49 -10.88 8.53 -11.31
N PRO A 50 -9.66 8.71 -10.77
CA PRO A 50 -8.73 9.68 -11.32
C PRO A 50 -8.31 9.24 -12.72
N LYS A 51 -8.20 10.19 -13.64
CA LYS A 51 -7.75 9.92 -15.00
C LYS A 51 -6.24 10.06 -15.10
N ILE A 52 -5.57 9.05 -15.62
CA ILE A 52 -4.12 9.06 -15.79
C ILE A 52 -3.80 9.57 -17.19
N ALA A 53 -3.02 10.66 -17.27
CA ALA A 53 -2.55 11.17 -18.56
C ALA A 53 -1.55 10.17 -19.20
N PRO A 54 -1.54 10.01 -20.54
CA PRO A 54 -0.65 9.07 -21.21
C PRO A 54 0.84 9.34 -20.93
N ASP A 55 1.23 10.61 -20.83
CA ASP A 55 2.59 11.02 -20.43
C ASP A 55 2.97 10.52 -19.03
N THR A 56 2.00 10.48 -18.12
CA THR A 56 2.21 9.96 -16.76
C THR A 56 2.41 8.46 -16.78
N LEU A 57 1.63 7.73 -17.59
CA LEU A 57 1.79 6.29 -17.77
C LEU A 57 3.16 5.96 -18.37
N LYS A 58 3.59 6.69 -19.39
CA LYS A 58 4.93 6.57 -19.97
C LYS A 58 6.04 6.84 -18.94
N LYS A 59 5.87 7.86 -18.10
CA LYS A 59 6.79 8.17 -17.01
C LYS A 59 6.86 7.04 -15.97
N LEU A 60 5.71 6.47 -15.58
CA LEU A 60 5.65 5.35 -14.64
C LEU A 60 6.35 4.12 -15.21
N HIS A 61 6.14 3.78 -16.48
CA HIS A 61 6.86 2.71 -17.14
C HIS A 61 8.38 2.95 -17.15
N GLY A 62 8.81 4.18 -17.44
CA GLY A 62 10.22 4.55 -17.38
C GLY A 62 10.84 4.40 -15.99
N LEU A 63 10.13 4.81 -14.93
CA LEU A 63 10.59 4.66 -13.54
C LEU A 63 10.65 3.19 -13.10
N SER A 64 9.74 2.37 -13.61
CA SER A 64 9.70 0.92 -13.36
C SER A 64 10.64 0.13 -14.26
N ALA A 65 11.45 0.79 -15.10
CA ALA A 65 12.31 0.16 -16.11
C ALA A 65 11.55 -0.81 -17.04
N LEU A 66 10.29 -0.50 -17.34
CA LEU A 66 9.43 -1.27 -18.25
C LEU A 66 9.33 -0.57 -19.61
N VAL A 67 9.17 -1.37 -20.66
CA VAL A 67 8.84 -0.86 -22.00
C VAL A 67 7.35 -0.49 -22.02
N PRO A 68 6.97 0.76 -22.31
CA PRO A 68 5.56 1.15 -22.39
C PRO A 68 4.89 0.56 -23.64
N PRO A 69 3.62 0.13 -23.55
CA PRO A 69 2.86 -0.27 -24.72
C PRO A 69 2.61 0.96 -25.62
N GLN A 70 2.44 0.72 -26.92
CA GLN A 70 2.19 1.79 -27.88
C GLN A 70 0.84 2.48 -27.60
N GLU A 71 0.83 3.81 -27.65
CA GLU A 71 -0.37 4.61 -27.40
C GLU A 71 -1.50 4.25 -28.39
N GLY A 72 -2.72 4.14 -27.87
CA GLY A 72 -3.90 3.76 -28.66
C GLY A 72 -4.07 2.26 -28.90
N THR A 73 -3.14 1.41 -28.43
CA THR A 73 -3.35 -0.05 -28.45
C THR A 73 -4.35 -0.50 -27.39
N LEU A 74 -4.97 -1.67 -27.61
CA LEU A 74 -5.85 -2.29 -26.60
C LEU A 74 -5.12 -2.57 -25.28
N GLU A 75 -3.83 -2.92 -25.37
CA GLU A 75 -2.98 -3.14 -24.19
C GLU A 75 -2.79 -1.86 -23.39
N HIS A 76 -2.49 -0.74 -24.07
CA HIS A 76 -2.38 0.56 -23.41
C HIS A 76 -3.67 0.95 -22.69
N LEU A 77 -4.83 0.76 -23.33
CA LEU A 77 -6.14 1.06 -22.73
C LEU A 77 -6.41 0.18 -21.50
N LYS A 78 -6.11 -1.11 -21.60
CA LYS A 78 -6.28 -2.06 -20.49
C LYS A 78 -5.41 -1.68 -19.29
N VAL A 79 -4.12 -1.44 -19.50
CA VAL A 79 -3.20 -1.06 -18.41
C VAL A 79 -3.60 0.28 -17.79
N THR A 80 -4.06 1.24 -18.60
CA THR A 80 -4.55 2.53 -18.09
C THR A 80 -5.77 2.31 -17.19
N GLN A 81 -6.76 1.54 -17.66
CA GLN A 81 -7.96 1.24 -16.89
C GLN A 81 -7.64 0.51 -15.57
N ASP A 82 -6.76 -0.48 -15.62
CA ASP A 82 -6.36 -1.25 -14.44
C ASP A 82 -5.67 -0.35 -13.40
N LEU A 83 -4.80 0.57 -13.85
CA LEU A 83 -4.15 1.54 -12.97
C LEU A 83 -5.15 2.53 -12.36
N GLU A 84 -6.08 3.05 -13.15
CA GLU A 84 -7.12 3.97 -12.67
C GLU A 84 -8.03 3.30 -11.61
N GLU A 85 -8.37 2.02 -11.80
CA GLU A 85 -9.13 1.24 -10.82
C GLU A 85 -8.33 1.00 -9.53
N MET A 86 -7.04 0.67 -9.62
CA MET A 86 -6.19 0.53 -8.45
C MET A 86 -6.05 1.85 -7.67
N VAL A 87 -5.84 2.96 -8.36
CA VAL A 87 -5.72 4.28 -7.70
C VAL A 87 -7.04 4.65 -7.02
N ARG A 88 -8.18 4.40 -7.66
CA ARG A 88 -9.51 4.62 -7.06
C ARG A 88 -9.68 3.92 -5.72
N LEU A 89 -9.19 2.68 -5.58
CA LEU A 89 -9.27 1.95 -4.32
C LEU A 89 -8.43 2.62 -3.23
N VAL A 90 -7.27 3.17 -3.58
CA VAL A 90 -6.37 3.87 -2.65
C VAL A 90 -6.90 5.25 -2.28
N GLU A 91 -7.61 5.94 -3.17
CA GLU A 91 -8.23 7.24 -2.87
C GLU A 91 -9.26 7.15 -1.73
N ALA A 92 -9.93 6.01 -1.57
CA ALA A 92 -10.84 5.79 -0.46
C ALA A 92 -10.12 5.89 0.90
N VAL A 93 -8.85 5.50 0.98
CA VAL A 93 -8.04 5.61 2.21
C VAL A 93 -7.72 7.07 2.52
N ARG A 94 -7.60 7.93 1.50
CA ARG A 94 -7.32 9.36 1.66
C ARG A 94 -8.48 10.12 2.33
N LEU A 95 -9.70 9.60 2.28
CA LEU A 95 -10.86 10.21 2.92
C LEU A 95 -10.94 9.92 4.43
N VAL A 96 -10.08 9.04 4.95
CA VAL A 96 -10.04 8.71 6.37
C VAL A 96 -9.26 9.78 7.14
N ASP A 97 -9.84 10.27 8.24
CA ASP A 97 -9.17 11.18 9.16
C ASP A 97 -7.99 10.47 9.85
N THR A 98 -6.79 10.95 9.58
CA THR A 98 -5.53 10.43 10.12
C THR A 98 -4.78 11.46 10.97
N GLU A 99 -5.40 12.60 11.33
CA GLU A 99 -4.72 13.71 12.03
C GLU A 99 -4.06 13.31 13.35
N LYS A 100 -4.52 12.24 13.99
CA LYS A 100 -4.03 11.75 15.29
C LYS A 100 -3.17 10.48 15.18
N VAL A 101 -2.86 10.04 13.97
CA VAL A 101 -2.09 8.81 13.71
C VAL A 101 -0.66 9.19 13.39
N ALA A 102 0.30 8.73 14.21
CA ALA A 102 1.71 8.83 13.89
C ALA A 102 2.08 7.74 12.88
N VAL A 103 2.87 8.09 11.86
CA VAL A 103 3.43 7.12 10.93
C VAL A 103 4.42 6.24 11.69
N ALA A 104 4.11 4.95 11.80
CA ALA A 104 5.04 3.99 12.36
C ALA A 104 6.21 3.80 11.38
N GLU A 105 7.37 4.38 11.69
CA GLU A 105 8.60 4.09 10.97
C GLU A 105 9.04 2.65 11.24
N ARG A 106 9.69 2.01 10.26
CA ARG A 106 10.38 0.71 10.43
C ARG A 106 11.56 0.87 11.41
N SER A 107 11.26 0.88 12.71
CA SER A 107 12.25 0.88 13.81
C SER A 107 11.64 0.37 15.13
N GLY A 108 10.44 -0.21 15.08
CA GLY A 108 9.85 -0.86 16.24
C GLY A 108 10.55 -2.17 16.60
N PRO A 109 10.34 -2.70 17.83
CA PRO A 109 10.86 -4.00 18.25
C PRO A 109 10.32 -5.18 17.41
N GLU A 110 9.31 -4.94 16.58
CA GLU A 110 8.71 -5.90 15.66
C GLU A 110 9.45 -6.02 14.31
N ASP A 111 10.42 -5.14 14.04
CA ASP A 111 11.27 -5.20 12.84
C ASP A 111 12.34 -6.29 12.99
N LEU A 112 11.87 -7.54 12.97
CA LEU A 112 12.69 -8.75 13.12
C LEU A 112 13.76 -8.83 12.02
N ASP A 113 13.47 -8.37 10.80
CA ASP A 113 14.42 -8.39 9.69
C ASP A 113 15.66 -7.54 9.99
N ARG A 114 15.48 -6.35 10.59
CA ARG A 114 16.60 -5.51 11.01
C ARG A 114 17.39 -6.13 12.17
N GLN A 115 16.73 -6.85 13.07
CA GLN A 115 17.41 -7.52 14.19
C GLN A 115 18.18 -8.77 13.73
N LEU A 116 17.68 -9.48 12.72
CA LEU A 116 18.27 -10.73 12.20
C LEU A 116 19.34 -10.49 11.14
N TYR A 117 19.18 -9.47 10.29
CA TYR A 117 20.04 -9.22 9.12
C TYR A 117 20.75 -7.86 9.15
N GLY A 118 20.47 -7.01 10.14
CA GLY A 118 21.10 -5.69 10.26
C GLY A 118 22.46 -5.69 10.95
N ASP A 119 22.91 -6.83 11.50
CA ASP A 119 24.23 -6.96 12.10
C ASP A 119 25.29 -7.27 11.02
N PRO A 120 26.20 -6.34 10.68
CA PRO A 120 27.21 -6.53 9.65
C PRO A 120 28.19 -7.67 9.97
N ASP A 121 28.31 -8.08 11.23
CA ASP A 121 29.19 -9.17 11.64
C ASP A 121 28.56 -10.56 11.39
N PHE A 122 27.22 -10.65 11.34
CA PHE A 122 26.51 -11.88 10.98
C PHE A 122 26.73 -12.26 9.51
N GLU A 123 26.71 -11.28 8.61
CA GLU A 123 26.97 -11.53 7.18
C GLU A 123 28.43 -11.91 6.91
N ARG A 124 29.38 -11.31 7.64
CA ARG A 124 30.82 -11.59 7.50
C ARG A 124 31.23 -13.01 7.90
N ASN A 125 30.48 -13.66 8.80
CA ASN A 125 30.77 -15.03 9.24
C ASN A 125 30.00 -16.11 8.48
N SER A 126 29.06 -15.73 7.60
CA SER A 126 28.35 -16.70 6.77
C SER A 126 29.25 -17.15 5.60
N GLU A 127 29.42 -18.47 5.42
CA GLU A 127 30.11 -19.11 4.27
C GLU A 127 29.31 -18.95 2.95
N LYS A 128 28.81 -17.74 2.69
CA LYS A 128 28.14 -17.41 1.44
C LYS A 128 29.18 -17.08 0.38
N GLU A 129 28.85 -17.39 -0.86
CA GLU A 129 29.60 -17.04 -2.06
C GLU A 129 29.85 -15.51 -2.08
N ARG A 130 31.10 -15.10 -2.35
CA ARG A 130 31.50 -13.69 -2.31
C ARG A 130 32.26 -13.29 -3.56
N GLY A 131 32.20 -12.00 -3.87
CA GLY A 131 32.99 -11.41 -4.94
C GLY A 131 32.72 -12.07 -6.29
N GLN A 132 33.77 -12.57 -6.93
CA GLN A 132 33.69 -13.16 -8.27
C GLN A 132 32.92 -14.49 -8.31
N ASP A 133 32.76 -15.19 -7.18
CA ASP A 133 31.97 -16.43 -7.14
C ASP A 133 30.49 -16.18 -7.49
N LEU A 134 29.99 -14.95 -7.27
CA LEU A 134 28.64 -14.54 -7.61
C LEU A 134 28.40 -14.43 -9.12
N LEU A 135 29.47 -14.38 -9.93
CA LEU A 135 29.38 -14.27 -11.38
C LEU A 135 28.83 -15.53 -12.04
N LYS A 136 28.83 -16.68 -11.36
CA LYS A 136 28.25 -17.92 -11.88
C LYS A 136 26.72 -17.86 -12.06
N HIS A 137 26.06 -16.94 -11.36
CA HIS A 137 24.62 -16.69 -11.47
C HIS A 137 24.28 -15.66 -12.55
N ALA A 138 25.28 -15.02 -13.15
CA ALA A 138 25.07 -14.01 -14.17
C ALA A 138 24.84 -14.66 -15.54
N ALA A 139 23.86 -14.15 -16.29
CA ALA A 139 23.61 -14.60 -17.65
C ALA A 139 24.76 -14.27 -18.62
N ARG A 140 25.48 -13.17 -18.37
CA ARG A 140 26.59 -12.70 -19.20
C ARG A 140 27.71 -12.11 -18.34
N THR A 141 28.93 -12.56 -18.59
CA THR A 141 30.15 -12.08 -17.92
C THR A 141 31.26 -11.92 -18.95
N ALA A 142 32.14 -10.95 -18.74
CA ALA A 142 33.36 -10.78 -19.54
C ALA A 142 34.47 -10.25 -18.65
N ASN A 143 35.68 -10.80 -18.78
CA ASN A 143 36.88 -10.40 -18.03
C ASN A 143 36.68 -10.32 -16.51
N GLY A 144 35.82 -11.19 -15.94
CA GLY A 144 35.54 -11.19 -14.49
C GLY A 144 34.59 -10.08 -14.03
N PHE A 145 33.78 -9.51 -14.94
CA PHE A 145 32.77 -8.49 -14.63
C PHE A 145 31.41 -8.81 -15.27
N TYR A 146 30.34 -8.25 -14.68
CA TYR A 146 29.02 -8.23 -15.29
C TYR A 146 29.03 -7.39 -16.56
N VAL A 147 28.42 -7.90 -17.62
CA VAL A 147 28.28 -7.16 -18.89
C VAL A 147 26.86 -6.64 -18.98
N VAL A 148 26.72 -5.31 -19.03
CA VAL A 148 25.44 -4.63 -19.27
C VAL A 148 25.57 -3.88 -20.58
N GLU A 149 24.61 -4.08 -21.48
CA GLU A 149 24.50 -3.27 -22.69
C GLU A 149 24.14 -1.85 -22.27
N ALA A 150 25.09 -0.92 -22.43
CA ALA A 150 24.85 0.47 -22.10
C ALA A 150 24.09 1.13 -23.25
N ASP A 151 22.80 1.38 -23.05
CA ASP A 151 21.99 2.13 -23.99
C ASP A 151 22.35 3.62 -23.90
N ARG A 152 23.45 4.01 -24.54
CA ARG A 152 23.98 5.38 -24.55
C ARG A 152 23.18 6.23 -25.53
N THR A 153 21.93 6.55 -25.20
CA THR A 153 21.21 7.65 -25.87
C THR A 153 21.63 8.99 -25.27
N ARG A 154 22.86 9.44 -25.58
CA ARG A 154 23.23 10.85 -25.44
C ARG A 154 22.96 11.54 -26.79
N GLY A 155 21.95 12.40 -26.82
CA GLY A 155 21.83 13.46 -27.82
C GLY A 155 20.59 13.38 -28.70
N GLY A 156 19.54 14.09 -28.29
CA GLY A 156 18.72 14.81 -29.26
C GLY A 156 19.49 16.03 -29.76
N SER A 157 19.68 16.13 -31.08
CA SER A 157 19.96 17.30 -31.93
C SER A 157 20.42 16.71 -33.28
N VAL A 158 19.77 16.88 -34.43
CA VAL A 158 19.14 18.06 -35.07
C VAL A 158 17.96 17.60 -35.92
#